data_AF-A0A521S888-F1
#
_entry.id   AF-A0A521S888-F1
#
_cell.length_a   1.000
_cell.length_b   1.000
_cell.length_c   1.000
_cell.angle_alpha   90.00
_cell.angle_beta   90.00
_cell.angle_gamma   90.00
#
_symmetry.space_group_name_H-M   'P 1'
#
loop_
_entity.id
_entity.type
_entity.pdbx_description
1 polymer ?
#
loop_
_entity_poly.entity_id
_entity_poly.type
_entity_poly.pdbx_seq_one_letter_code
_entity_poly.pdbx_strand_id
1 'polypeptide(L)'
;MVRRPFNSRRRCGLDPDDIDLLAHVRKQLERPNEDILEAVRRRGVPNLPDPMAGEARASFETGLTQCKKAILKRVDEKDFVRALALLTAYAGTLVRDYGPAAGTEHTPSEVDATRQWLAALMLDISVLKKGS
;
A
#
# COMPACT_ATOMS: atom_id res chain seq x y z
N MET A 1 -40.32 -37.10 -15.25
CA MET A 1 -40.69 -36.31 -14.06
C MET A 1 -39.41 -35.88 -13.33
N VAL A 2 -39.45 -34.66 -12.78
CA VAL A 2 -38.45 -33.99 -11.92
C VAL A 2 -37.19 -33.46 -12.61
N ARG A 3 -37.35 -32.24 -13.16
CA ARG A 3 -36.26 -31.26 -13.30
C ARG A 3 -35.65 -31.02 -11.91
N ARG A 4 -34.34 -31.15 -11.74
CA ARG A 4 -33.63 -30.53 -10.60
C ARG A 4 -33.02 -29.20 -11.05
N PRO A 5 -33.08 -28.16 -10.21
CA PRO A 5 -32.95 -26.77 -10.66
C PRO A 5 -31.50 -26.31 -10.76
N PHE A 6 -31.30 -25.37 -11.69
CA PHE A 6 -30.29 -24.32 -11.65
C PHE A 6 -30.24 -23.68 -10.25
N ASN A 7 -29.10 -23.76 -9.56
CA ASN A 7 -28.44 -22.64 -8.88
C ASN A 7 -27.38 -23.17 -7.92
N SER A 8 -26.12 -22.93 -8.26
CA SER A 8 -25.16 -22.53 -7.24
C SER A 8 -24.53 -21.27 -7.77
N ARG A 9 -25.16 -20.15 -7.40
CA ARG A 9 -24.55 -18.82 -7.45
C ARG A 9 -23.13 -18.99 -6.94
N ARG A 10 -22.13 -18.84 -7.79
CA ARG A 10 -20.81 -18.39 -7.33
C ARG A 10 -21.10 -17.06 -6.67
N ARG A 11 -21.23 -17.05 -5.34
CA ARG A 11 -21.03 -15.82 -4.60
C ARG A 11 -19.59 -15.45 -4.97
N CYS A 12 -19.40 -14.34 -5.67
CA CYS A 12 -18.16 -13.58 -5.64
C CYS A 12 -17.99 -13.07 -4.19
N GLY A 13 -17.80 -14.00 -3.27
CA GLY A 13 -17.68 -13.78 -1.85
C GLY A 13 -16.24 -14.07 -1.52
N LEU A 14 -15.50 -13.00 -1.21
CA LEU A 14 -14.22 -13.08 -0.54
C LEU A 14 -14.33 -14.10 0.59
N ASP A 15 -13.40 -15.04 0.64
CA ASP A 15 -13.34 -16.01 1.74
C ASP A 15 -13.02 -15.28 3.06
N PRO A 16 -13.25 -15.89 4.23
CA PRO A 16 -13.02 -15.23 5.52
C PRO A 16 -11.61 -14.64 5.65
N ASP A 17 -10.59 -15.35 5.16
CA ASP A 17 -9.19 -14.90 5.14
C ASP A 17 -9.00 -13.65 4.26
N ASP A 18 -9.71 -13.57 3.12
CA ASP A 18 -9.68 -12.38 2.25
C ASP A 18 -10.39 -11.19 2.89
N ILE A 19 -11.41 -11.42 3.72
CA ILE A 19 -12.10 -10.36 4.47
C ILE A 19 -11.18 -9.80 5.55
N ASP A 20 -10.47 -10.67 6.28
CA ASP A 20 -9.49 -10.26 7.30
C ASP A 20 -8.32 -9.52 6.65
N LEU A 21 -7.84 -9.99 5.49
CA LEU A 21 -6.79 -9.32 4.74
C LEU A 21 -7.26 -7.97 4.16
N LEU A 22 -8.50 -7.87 3.70
CA LEU A 22 -9.10 -6.60 3.27
C LEU A 22 -9.19 -5.60 4.44
N ALA A 23 -9.62 -6.07 5.62
CA ALA A 23 -9.64 -5.25 6.83
C ALA A 23 -8.23 -4.80 7.22
N HIS A 24 -7.23 -5.68 7.07
CA HIS A 24 -5.82 -5.34 7.28
C HIS A 24 -5.35 -4.24 6.31
N VAL A 25 -5.58 -4.40 5.01
CA VAL A 25 -5.20 -3.41 3.98
C VAL A 25 -5.85 -2.06 4.25
N ARG A 26 -7.16 -2.03 4.55
CA ARG A 26 -7.86 -0.78 4.89
C ARG A 26 -7.25 -0.12 6.12
N LYS A 27 -7.01 -0.90 7.18
CA LYS A 27 -6.35 -0.39 8.39
C LYS A 27 -4.99 0.23 8.07
N GLN A 28 -4.16 -0.41 7.25
CA GLN A 28 -2.87 0.16 6.84
C GLN A 28 -3.00 1.46 6.03
N LEU A 29 -4.00 1.58 5.17
CA LEU A 29 -4.28 2.78 4.38
C LEU A 29 -4.84 3.93 5.24
N GLU A 30 -5.53 3.62 6.32
CA GLU A 30 -6.09 4.60 7.26
C GLU A 30 -5.10 5.08 8.33
N ARG A 31 -3.97 4.37 8.54
CA ARG A 31 -2.93 4.82 9.49
C ARG A 31 -2.48 6.23 9.16
N PRO A 32 -2.25 7.14 10.12
CA PRO A 32 -1.69 8.44 9.82
C PRO A 32 -0.32 8.30 9.16
N ASN A 33 0.05 9.25 8.28
CA ASN A 33 1.37 9.22 7.63
C ASN A 33 2.48 9.23 8.67
N GLU A 34 2.29 9.99 9.75
CA GLU A 34 3.20 10.04 10.90
C GLU A 34 3.47 8.65 11.50
N ASP A 35 2.49 7.75 11.57
CA ASP A 35 2.69 6.38 12.08
C ASP A 35 3.49 5.50 11.13
N ILE A 36 3.37 5.72 9.81
CA ILE A 36 4.15 4.99 8.79
C ILE A 36 5.61 5.43 8.88
N LEU A 37 5.84 6.72 9.13
CA LEU A 37 7.16 7.32 9.27
C LEU A 37 7.79 7.03 10.64
N GLU A 38 7.03 7.09 11.73
CA GLU A 38 7.43 6.72 13.11
C GLU A 38 7.79 5.23 13.21
N ALA A 39 7.00 4.35 12.59
CA ALA A 39 7.30 2.92 12.54
C ALA A 39 8.66 2.64 11.91
N VAL A 40 9.19 3.57 11.12
CA VAL A 40 10.51 3.47 10.50
C VAL A 40 11.58 4.27 11.23
N ARG A 41 11.27 5.38 11.91
CA ARG A 41 12.18 5.94 12.93
C ARG A 41 12.53 4.89 14.00
N ARG A 42 11.56 4.06 14.40
CA ARG A 42 11.76 2.99 15.41
C ARG A 42 12.48 1.75 14.86
N ARG A 43 12.46 1.52 13.55
CA ARG A 43 13.21 0.44 12.87
C ARG A 43 14.56 0.90 12.30
N GLY A 44 14.76 2.22 12.22
CA GLY A 44 15.90 2.86 11.59
C GLY A 44 17.14 2.79 12.45
N VAL A 45 18.23 2.35 11.81
CA VAL A 45 19.59 2.28 12.33
C VAL A 45 19.98 3.64 12.94
N PRO A 46 20.57 3.66 14.15
CA PRO A 46 21.02 4.92 14.76
C PRO A 46 22.01 5.62 13.82
N ASN A 47 21.76 6.92 13.53
CA ASN A 47 22.65 7.88 12.84
C ASN A 47 22.49 8.12 11.32
N LEU A 48 21.34 7.88 10.69
CA LEU A 48 21.07 8.49 9.37
C LEU A 48 20.64 9.97 9.54
N PRO A 49 21.35 10.95 8.95
CA PRO A 49 20.93 12.34 8.97
C PRO A 49 19.58 12.48 8.30
N ASP A 50 18.64 13.15 8.97
CA ASP A 50 17.27 13.38 8.51
C ASP A 50 17.29 14.24 7.21
N PRO A 51 17.05 13.65 6.02
CA PRO A 51 17.37 14.35 4.78
C PRO A 51 16.15 14.99 4.10
N MET A 52 14.96 14.97 4.73
CA MET A 52 13.76 15.65 4.20
C MET A 52 13.31 16.77 5.13
N ALA A 53 13.78 17.98 4.84
CA ALA A 53 13.35 19.21 5.49
C ALA A 53 12.57 20.12 4.52
N GLY A 54 11.68 20.94 5.07
CA GLY A 54 10.97 21.98 4.32
C GLY A 54 10.01 21.46 3.25
N GLU A 55 10.06 22.07 2.07
CA GLU A 55 9.10 21.84 0.97
C GLU A 55 9.13 20.43 0.39
N ALA A 56 10.30 19.77 0.44
CA ALA A 56 10.45 18.40 -0.05
C ALA A 56 9.64 17.41 0.81
N ARG A 57 9.67 17.58 2.13
CA ARG A 57 8.88 16.79 3.09
C ARG A 57 7.39 16.99 2.89
N ALA A 58 6.95 18.26 2.79
CA ALA A 58 5.54 18.59 2.57
C ALA A 58 5.00 18.00 1.25
N SER A 59 5.81 18.06 0.19
CA SER A 59 5.46 17.48 -1.11
C SER A 59 5.34 15.96 -1.05
N PHE A 60 6.24 15.30 -0.33
CA PHE A 60 6.22 13.86 -0.11
C PHE A 60 5.01 13.41 0.71
N GLU A 61 4.73 14.06 1.84
CA GLU A 61 3.56 13.75 2.68
C GLU A 61 2.24 13.97 1.92
N THR A 62 2.19 15.00 1.08
CA THR A 62 1.05 15.27 0.19
C THR A 62 0.89 14.14 -0.83
N GLY A 63 1.97 13.74 -1.49
CA GLY A 63 1.97 12.63 -2.45
C GLY A 63 1.52 11.31 -1.82
N LEU A 64 2.03 10.99 -0.63
CA LEU A 64 1.65 9.78 0.11
C LEU A 64 0.16 9.79 0.48
N THR A 65 -0.34 10.94 0.94
CA THR A 65 -1.77 11.12 1.27
C THR A 65 -2.67 10.91 0.05
N GLN A 66 -2.31 11.49 -1.08
CA GLN A 66 -3.06 11.33 -2.33
C GLN A 66 -3.04 9.89 -2.83
N CYS A 67 -1.87 9.23 -2.77
CA CYS A 67 -1.71 7.82 -3.10
C CYS A 67 -2.64 6.94 -2.25
N LYS A 68 -2.60 7.10 -0.92
CA LYS A 68 -3.44 6.35 0.02
C LYS A 68 -4.93 6.52 -0.26
N LYS A 69 -5.39 7.75 -0.47
CA LYS A 69 -6.78 8.03 -0.83
C LYS A 69 -7.20 7.35 -2.13
N ALA A 70 -6.34 7.41 -3.15
CA ALA A 70 -6.61 6.79 -4.44
C ALA A 70 -6.69 5.27 -4.35
N ILE A 71 -5.79 4.63 -3.59
CA ILE A 71 -5.78 3.18 -3.38
C ILE A 71 -6.97 2.75 -2.54
N LEU A 72 -7.26 3.43 -1.44
CA LEU A 72 -8.38 3.12 -0.55
C LEU A 72 -9.70 3.09 -1.32
N LYS A 73 -9.93 4.09 -2.17
CA LYS A 73 -11.10 4.11 -3.05
C LYS A 73 -11.20 2.86 -3.93
N ARG A 74 -10.09 2.40 -4.52
CA ARG A 74 -10.10 1.19 -5.37
C ARG A 74 -10.28 -0.09 -4.57
N VAL A 75 -9.71 -0.15 -3.37
CA VAL A 75 -9.91 -1.27 -2.43
C VAL A 75 -11.38 -1.37 -2.00
N ASP A 76 -12.04 -0.24 -1.70
CA ASP A 76 -13.46 -0.19 -1.36
C ASP A 76 -14.35 -0.59 -2.55
N GLU A 77 -13.97 -0.21 -3.77
CA GLU A 77 -14.62 -0.63 -5.02
C GLU A 77 -14.29 -2.09 -5.41
N LYS A 78 -13.44 -2.79 -4.64
CA LYS A 78 -12.90 -4.12 -4.94
C LYS A 78 -12.16 -4.21 -6.29
N ASP A 79 -11.68 -3.08 -6.79
CA ASP A 79 -10.85 -2.98 -8.00
C ASP A 79 -9.37 -3.16 -7.64
N PHE A 80 -9.01 -4.38 -7.24
CA PHE A 80 -7.65 -4.72 -6.77
C PHE A 80 -6.59 -4.58 -7.87
N VAL A 81 -6.97 -4.76 -9.13
CA VAL A 81 -6.06 -4.57 -10.28
C VAL A 81 -5.64 -3.11 -10.36
N ARG A 82 -6.60 -2.19 -10.27
CA ARG A 82 -6.30 -0.76 -10.32
C ARG A 82 -5.63 -0.26 -9.05
N ALA A 83 -5.95 -0.83 -7.89
CA ALA A 83 -5.24 -0.56 -6.64
C ALA A 83 -3.74 -0.91 -6.75
N LEU A 84 -3.40 -2.08 -7.29
CA LEU A 84 -2.00 -2.49 -7.54
C LEU A 84 -1.29 -1.59 -8.56
N ALA A 85 -1.97 -1.20 -9.62
CA ALA A 85 -1.40 -0.31 -10.62
C ALA A 85 -1.03 1.05 -10.01
N LEU A 86 -1.88 1.60 -9.13
CA LEU A 86 -1.60 2.85 -8.41
C LEU A 86 -0.42 2.73 -7.45
N LEU A 87 -0.35 1.65 -6.67
CA LEU A 87 0.78 1.37 -5.79
C LEU A 87 2.10 1.27 -6.57
N THR A 88 2.10 0.52 -7.67
CA THR A 88 3.29 0.31 -8.50
C THR A 88 3.75 1.61 -9.15
N ALA A 89 2.81 2.41 -9.66
CA ALA A 89 3.11 3.72 -10.24
C ALA A 89 3.74 4.65 -9.20
N TYR A 90 3.17 4.72 -8.00
CA TYR A 90 3.70 5.57 -6.93
C TYR A 90 5.08 5.10 -6.44
N ALA A 91 5.27 3.79 -6.26
CA ALA A 91 6.58 3.22 -5.95
C ALA A 91 7.63 3.60 -7.02
N GLY A 92 7.25 3.56 -8.30
CA GLY A 92 8.09 4.03 -9.41
C GLY A 92 8.44 5.51 -9.33
N THR A 93 7.48 6.38 -8.95
CA THR A 93 7.76 7.81 -8.74
C THR A 93 8.73 8.05 -7.59
N LEU A 94 8.61 7.30 -6.49
CA LEU A 94 9.55 7.42 -5.37
C LEU A 94 10.98 7.01 -5.76
N VAL A 95 11.13 6.00 -6.61
CA VAL A 95 12.45 5.59 -7.15
C VAL A 95 13.04 6.68 -8.03
N ARG A 96 12.23 7.29 -8.88
CA ARG A 96 12.68 8.38 -9.77
C ARG A 96 13.07 9.65 -9.01
N ASP A 97 12.24 10.08 -8.07
CA ASP A 97 12.35 11.40 -7.46
C ASP A 97 13.32 11.42 -6.26
N TYR A 98 13.58 10.28 -5.62
CA TYR A 98 14.36 10.20 -4.37
C TYR A 98 15.53 9.19 -4.40
N GLY A 99 16.01 8.80 -5.58
CA GLY A 99 17.28 8.04 -5.72
C GLY A 99 17.14 6.52 -5.55
N PRO A 100 18.25 5.75 -5.68
CA PRO A 100 18.23 4.34 -6.08
C PRO A 100 17.65 3.42 -4.99
N ALA A 101 17.59 2.12 -5.29
CA ALA A 101 16.82 1.08 -4.57
C ALA A 101 16.86 1.14 -3.02
N ALA A 102 15.88 0.50 -2.40
CA ALA A 102 15.76 0.46 -0.94
C ALA A 102 17.08 0.04 -0.25
N GLY A 103 17.43 0.72 0.84
CA GLY A 103 18.62 0.42 1.66
C GLY A 103 19.95 1.00 1.18
N THR A 104 19.97 1.95 0.25
CA THR A 104 21.22 2.65 -0.12
C THR A 104 21.52 3.84 0.80
N GLU A 105 22.81 4.17 0.98
CA GLU A 105 23.28 5.27 1.84
C GLU A 105 22.72 6.66 1.45
N HIS A 106 22.14 6.78 0.25
CA HIS A 106 21.59 8.03 -0.28
C HIS A 106 20.06 8.10 -0.24
N THR A 107 19.35 7.02 0.11
CA THR A 107 17.88 7.04 0.20
C THR A 107 17.46 7.63 1.54
N PRO A 108 16.59 8.66 1.57
CA PRO A 108 15.99 9.13 2.81
C PRO A 108 15.28 8.02 3.57
N SER A 109 15.50 7.91 4.89
CA SER A 109 14.88 6.89 5.74
C SER A 109 13.36 6.85 5.61
N GLU A 110 12.71 8.01 5.47
CA GLU A 110 11.26 8.17 5.27
C GLU A 110 10.78 7.64 3.89
N VAL A 111 11.63 7.76 2.86
CA VAL A 111 11.35 7.22 1.52
C VAL A 111 11.54 5.71 1.51
N ASP A 112 12.61 5.22 2.14
CA ASP A 112 12.87 3.78 2.28
C ASP A 112 11.74 3.08 3.03
N ALA A 113 11.32 3.67 4.17
CA ALA A 113 10.15 3.28 4.93
C ALA A 113 8.91 3.03 4.06
N THR A 114 8.64 4.02 3.22
CA THR A 114 7.45 4.06 2.40
C THR A 114 7.55 3.03 1.30
N ARG A 115 8.72 2.82 0.69
CA ARG A 115 8.94 1.73 -0.29
C ARG A 115 8.71 0.35 0.32
N GLN A 116 9.20 0.09 1.53
CA GLN A 116 8.97 -1.17 2.23
C GLN A 116 7.48 -1.38 2.56
N TRP A 117 6.81 -0.34 3.05
CA TRP A 117 5.37 -0.38 3.31
C TRP A 117 4.54 -0.61 2.03
N LEU A 118 4.89 0.07 0.93
CA LEU A 118 4.25 -0.13 -0.38
C LEU A 118 4.45 -1.57 -0.87
N ALA A 119 5.65 -2.15 -0.70
CA ALA A 119 5.93 -3.53 -1.08
C ALA A 119 5.05 -4.52 -0.31
N ALA A 120 4.91 -4.34 1.01
CA ALA A 120 4.01 -5.17 1.83
C ALA A 120 2.55 -5.05 1.36
N LEU A 121 2.06 -3.83 1.15
CA LEU A 121 0.71 -3.60 0.63
C LEU A 121 0.47 -4.21 -0.76
N MET A 122 1.46 -4.15 -1.65
CA MET A 122 1.35 -4.78 -2.97
C MET A 122 1.22 -6.31 -2.85
N LEU A 123 1.89 -6.94 -1.90
CA LEU A 123 1.75 -8.37 -1.63
C LEU A 123 0.34 -8.69 -1.12
N ASP A 124 -0.15 -7.96 -0.12
CA ASP A 124 -1.49 -8.16 0.45
C ASP A 124 -2.59 -8.00 -0.60
N ILE A 125 -2.56 -6.91 -1.39
CA ILE A 125 -3.54 -6.68 -2.46
C ILE A 125 -3.41 -7.72 -3.58
N SER A 126 -2.20 -8.22 -3.85
CA SER A 126 -2.00 -9.30 -4.83
C SER A 126 -2.63 -10.62 -4.40
N VAL A 127 -2.69 -10.89 -3.09
CA VAL A 127 -3.42 -12.04 -2.54
C VAL A 127 -4.93 -11.83 -2.75
N LEU A 128 -5.45 -10.66 -2.37
CA LEU A 128 -6.88 -10.32 -2.58
C LEU A 128 -7.31 -10.40 -4.06
N LYS A 129 -6.44 -10.00 -4.98
CA LYS A 129 -6.66 -10.12 -6.42
C LYS A 129 -6.78 -11.58 -6.88
N LYS A 130 -6.06 -12.51 -6.26
CA LYS A 130 -6.12 -13.94 -6.61
C LYS A 130 -7.36 -14.64 -6.06
N GLY A 131 -7.91 -14.14 -4.94
CA GLY A 131 -9.14 -14.65 -4.31
C GLY A 131 -10.45 -14.11 -4.91
N SER A 132 -10.41 -13.01 -5.67
CA SER A 132 -11.58 -12.44 -6.38
C SER A 132 -11.83 -13.06 -7.76
#